data_AF-A0A7G7MC10-F1
#
_entry.id   AF-A0A7G7MC10-F1
#
_cell.length_a   1.000
_cell.length_b   1.000
_cell.length_c   1.000
_cell.angle_alpha   90.00
_cell.angle_beta   90.00
_cell.angle_gamma   90.00
#
_symmetry.space_group_name_H-M   'P 1'
#
loop_
_entity.id
_entity.type
_entity.pdbx_description
1 polymer ?
#
loop_
_entity_poly.entity_id
_entity_poly.type
_entity_poly.pdbx_seq_one_letter_code
_entity_poly.pdbx_strand_id
1 'polypeptide(L)'
;MESTRRLRRGPVTDEMVAKALEAVLADLAAHRGVDLADPAGRAHLLASLDETLRPMTQTAVNDVRAGGASWSQVGDLFGVSASAAWGRFREIPLEAVPWPPPLD
;
A
#
# COMPACT_ATOMS: atom_id res chain seq x y z
N MET A 1 11.83 4.31 -28.22
CA MET A 1 11.45 2.91 -27.99
C MET A 1 11.60 2.66 -26.50
N GLU A 2 10.58 3.04 -25.74
CA GLU A 2 10.63 3.04 -24.28
C GLU A 2 10.44 1.61 -23.80
N SER A 3 11.47 1.06 -23.15
CA SER A 3 11.38 -0.25 -22.52
C SER A 3 10.30 -0.20 -21.46
N THR A 4 9.11 -0.71 -21.78
CA THR A 4 8.10 -1.05 -20.79
C THR A 4 8.73 -2.07 -19.86
N ARG A 5 9.30 -1.59 -18.74
CA ARG A 5 9.61 -2.43 -17.58
C ARG A 5 8.31 -3.18 -17.31
N ARG A 6 8.25 -4.47 -17.66
CA ARG A 6 7.14 -5.32 -17.24
C ARG A 6 7.11 -5.21 -15.73
N LEU A 7 6.07 -4.56 -15.21
CA LEU A 7 5.83 -4.50 -13.77
C LEU A 7 5.83 -5.95 -13.27
N ARG A 8 6.57 -6.22 -12.20
CA ARG A 8 6.54 -7.55 -11.60
C ARG A 8 5.10 -7.89 -11.24
N ARG A 9 4.71 -9.15 -11.46
CA ARG A 9 3.44 -9.66 -10.94
C ARG A 9 3.58 -9.79 -9.42
N GLY A 10 2.74 -9.06 -8.71
CA GLY A 10 2.63 -9.04 -7.26
C GLY A 10 3.62 -8.10 -6.56
N PRO A 11 3.37 -7.84 -5.28
CA PRO A 11 4.28 -7.08 -4.44
C PRO A 11 5.62 -7.82 -4.28
N VAL A 12 6.70 -7.06 -4.22
CA VAL A 12 8.03 -7.60 -3.89
C VAL A 12 8.19 -7.59 -2.37
N THR A 13 8.46 -8.75 -1.78
CA THR A 13 8.66 -8.94 -0.34
C THR A 13 10.02 -9.59 -0.10
N ASP A 14 11.08 -8.83 -0.34
CA ASP A 14 12.46 -9.29 -0.16
C ASP A 14 13.06 -8.79 1.16
N GLU A 15 14.31 -9.20 1.42
CA GLU A 15 15.05 -8.84 2.64
C GLU A 15 15.15 -7.32 2.85
N MET A 16 15.26 -6.55 1.76
CA MET A 16 15.34 -5.10 1.84
C MET A 16 14.02 -4.49 2.32
N VAL A 17 12.89 -4.96 1.80
CA VAL A 17 11.56 -4.53 2.26
C VAL A 17 11.33 -4.92 3.71
N ALA A 18 11.73 -6.13 4.12
CA ALA A 18 11.61 -6.59 5.50
C ALA A 18 12.41 -5.69 6.46
N LYS A 19 13.68 -5.41 6.16
CA LYS A 19 14.54 -4.54 6.98
C LYS A 19 14.01 -3.11 7.09
N ALA A 20 13.51 -2.55 5.99
CA ALA A 20 12.91 -1.22 6.01
C ALA A 20 11.66 -1.17 6.91
N LEU A 21 10.81 -2.19 6.82
CA LEU A 21 9.63 -2.29 7.68
C LEU A 21 10.01 -2.44 9.16
N GLU A 22 10.97 -3.32 9.49
CA GLU A 22 11.46 -3.48 10.86
C GLU A 22 11.97 -2.17 11.46
N ALA A 23 12.71 -1.37 10.69
CA ALA A 23 13.19 -0.06 11.13
C ALA A 23 12.03 0.93 11.41
N VAL A 24 11.02 0.97 10.54
CA VAL A 24 9.83 1.82 10.74
C VAL A 24 9.04 1.39 11.97
N LEU A 25 8.84 0.09 12.17
CA LEU A 25 8.12 -0.44 13.33
C LEU A 25 8.86 -0.12 14.63
N ALA A 26 10.19 -0.28 14.66
CA ALA A 26 11.02 0.03 15.81
C ALA A 26 10.97 1.52 16.17
N ASP A 27 11.09 2.40 15.17
CA ASP A 27 11.04 3.85 15.37
C ASP A 27 9.67 4.31 15.90
N LEU A 28 8.58 3.83 15.29
CA LEU A 28 7.22 4.14 15.75
C LEU A 28 6.93 3.62 17.16
N ALA A 29 7.43 2.42 17.48
CA ALA A 29 7.27 1.83 18.80
C ALA A 29 7.99 2.66 19.86
N ALA A 30 9.23 3.09 19.59
CA ALA A 30 9.99 3.97 20.47
C ALA A 30 9.29 5.32 20.68
N HIS A 31 8.82 5.96 19.61
CA HIS A 31 8.12 7.25 19.69
C HIS A 31 6.80 7.17 20.47
N ARG A 32 6.11 6.02 20.44
CA ARG A 32 4.80 5.82 21.09
C ARG A 32 4.87 5.10 22.43
N GLY A 33 6.06 4.72 22.90
CA GLY A 33 6.24 3.95 24.13
C GLY A 33 5.61 2.56 24.08
N VAL A 34 5.57 1.94 22.89
CA VAL A 34 5.00 0.61 22.68
C VAL A 34 6.09 -0.45 22.78
N ASP A 35 5.84 -1.49 23.58
CA ASP A 35 6.69 -2.69 23.58
C ASP A 35 6.31 -3.61 22.41
N LEU A 36 7.27 -3.91 21.53
CA LEU A 36 7.05 -4.84 20.41
C LEU A 36 6.98 -6.31 20.86
N ALA A 37 7.34 -6.64 22.10
CA ALA A 37 7.06 -7.94 22.68
C ALA A 37 5.58 -8.11 23.06
N ASP A 38 4.87 -7.00 23.34
CA ASP A 38 3.43 -7.00 23.65
C ASP A 38 2.59 -7.22 22.37
N PRO A 39 1.79 -8.30 22.30
CA PRO A 39 0.91 -8.56 21.17
C PRO A 39 -0.10 -7.43 20.89
N ALA A 40 -0.64 -6.80 21.94
CA ALA A 40 -1.64 -5.75 21.77
C ALA A 40 -1.02 -4.47 21.19
N GLY A 41 0.14 -4.05 21.72
CA GLY A 41 0.95 -2.96 21.19
C GLY A 41 1.31 -3.15 19.71
N ARG A 42 1.78 -4.34 19.32
CA ARG A 42 2.06 -4.67 17.90
C ARG A 42 0.81 -4.55 17.03
N ALA A 43 -0.31 -5.11 17.46
CA ALA A 43 -1.55 -5.08 16.68
C ALA A 43 -2.04 -3.64 16.47
N HIS A 44 -1.99 -2.79 17.51
CA HIS A 44 -2.35 -1.38 17.38
C HIS A 44 -1.43 -0.67 16.39
N LEU A 45 -0.12 -0.89 16.46
CA LEU A 45 0.84 -0.20 15.60
C LEU A 45 0.64 -0.58 14.12
N LEU A 46 0.41 -1.87 13.83
CA LEU A 46 0.08 -2.35 12.49
C LEU A 46 -1.25 -1.79 11.98
N ALA A 47 -2.27 -1.72 12.83
CA ALA A 47 -3.56 -1.13 12.47
C ALA A 47 -3.43 0.37 12.13
N SER A 48 -2.64 1.11 12.91
CA SER A 48 -2.35 2.53 12.61
C SER A 48 -1.63 2.71 11.27
N LEU A 49 -0.69 1.81 10.95
CA LEU A 49 -0.01 1.83 9.66
C LEU A 49 -0.97 1.51 8.51
N ASP A 50 -1.83 0.50 8.65
CA ASP A 50 -2.83 0.16 7.61
C ASP A 50 -3.78 1.31 7.34
N GLU A 51 -4.31 1.96 8.39
CA GLU A 51 -5.17 3.13 8.25
C GLU A 51 -4.45 4.31 7.58
N THR A 52 -3.18 4.54 7.93
CA THR A 52 -2.37 5.61 7.30
C THR A 52 -2.06 5.31 5.83
N LEU A 53 -1.82 4.04 5.48
CA LEU A 53 -1.51 3.61 4.11
C LEU A 53 -2.76 3.51 3.22
N ARG A 54 -3.96 3.42 3.81
CA ARG A 54 -5.23 3.29 3.07
C ARG A 54 -5.46 4.42 2.06
N PRO A 55 -5.43 5.71 2.41
CA PRO A 55 -5.62 6.80 1.44
C PRO A 55 -4.50 6.85 0.38
N MET A 56 -3.27 6.52 0.76
CA MET A 56 -2.14 6.41 -0.19
C MET A 56 -2.41 5.29 -1.20
N THR A 57 -2.85 4.13 -0.74
CA THR A 57 -3.20 3.00 -1.61
C THR A 57 -4.33 3.37 -2.57
N GLN A 58 -5.36 4.07 -2.08
CA GLN A 58 -6.48 4.52 -2.90
C GLN A 58 -6.03 5.51 -3.98
N THR A 59 -5.19 6.47 -3.62
CA THR A 59 -4.62 7.45 -4.56
C THR A 59 -3.77 6.77 -5.63
N ALA A 60 -2.90 5.83 -5.24
CA ALA A 60 -2.09 5.08 -6.20
C ALA A 60 -2.93 4.23 -7.17
N VAL A 61 -4.01 3.60 -6.70
CA VAL A 61 -4.94 2.86 -7.56
C VAL A 61 -5.66 3.79 -8.53
N ASN A 62 -6.10 4.94 -8.04
CA ASN A 62 -6.74 5.96 -8.86
C ASN A 62 -5.79 6.45 -9.97
N ASP A 63 -4.55 6.83 -9.66
CA ASP A 63 -3.56 7.26 -10.66
C ASP A 63 -3.34 6.20 -11.74
N VAL A 64 -3.19 4.93 -11.33
CA VAL A 64 -3.00 3.80 -12.24
C VAL A 64 -4.24 3.60 -13.12
N ARG A 65 -5.45 3.76 -12.57
CA ARG A 65 -6.72 3.64 -13.31
C ARG A 65 -6.96 4.82 -14.25
N ALA A 66 -6.64 6.05 -13.84
CA ALA A 66 -6.70 7.25 -14.66
C ALA A 66 -5.72 7.16 -15.84
N GLY A 67 -4.57 6.48 -15.65
CA GLY A 67 -3.63 6.10 -16.72
C GLY A 67 -4.10 4.97 -17.64
N GLY A 68 -5.33 4.45 -17.46
CA GLY A 68 -5.94 3.46 -18.35
C GLY A 68 -5.69 2.00 -17.99
N ALA A 69 -5.04 1.69 -16.86
CA ALA A 69 -4.79 0.30 -16.46
C ALA A 69 -6.09 -0.44 -16.17
N SER A 70 -6.27 -1.65 -16.72
CA SER A 70 -7.41 -2.53 -16.42
C SER A 70 -7.38 -3.06 -14.98
N TRP A 71 -8.52 -3.57 -14.49
CA TRP A 71 -8.58 -4.24 -13.18
C TRP A 71 -7.69 -5.48 -13.07
N SER A 72 -7.40 -6.15 -14.19
CA SER A 72 -6.42 -7.24 -14.21
C SER A 72 -5.00 -6.73 -13.93
N GLN A 73 -4.62 -5.61 -14.53
CA GLN A 73 -3.32 -5.01 -14.30
C GLN A 73 -3.20 -4.46 -12.87
N VAL A 74 -4.27 -3.89 -12.32
CA VAL A 74 -4.33 -3.52 -10.90
C VAL A 74 -4.18 -4.77 -10.02
N GLY A 75 -4.92 -5.85 -10.31
CA GLY A 75 -4.78 -7.11 -9.59
C GLY A 75 -3.34 -7.65 -9.60
N ASP A 76 -2.69 -7.61 -10.76
CA ASP A 76 -1.28 -7.99 -10.89
C ASP A 76 -0.37 -7.16 -9.97
N LEU A 77 -0.58 -5.84 -9.83
CA LEU A 77 0.23 -5.00 -8.92
C LEU A 77 0.12 -5.42 -7.45
N PHE A 78 -1.09 -5.78 -7.01
CA PHE A 78 -1.37 -6.16 -5.62
C PHE A 78 -1.24 -7.66 -5.37
N GLY A 79 -0.93 -8.47 -6.39
CA GLY A 79 -0.84 -9.91 -6.27
C GLY A 79 -2.19 -10.59 -5.99
N VAL A 80 -3.29 -9.98 -6.44
CA VAL A 80 -4.66 -10.47 -6.25
C VAL A 80 -5.38 -10.65 -7.58
N SER A 81 -6.51 -11.36 -7.58
CA SER A 81 -7.30 -11.50 -8.81
C SER A 81 -7.93 -10.17 -9.24
N ALA A 82 -8.25 -10.04 -10.53
CA ALA A 82 -8.97 -8.88 -11.05
C ALA A 82 -10.30 -8.62 -10.33
N SER A 83 -11.02 -9.69 -9.95
CA SER A 83 -12.28 -9.59 -9.20
C SER A 83 -12.06 -9.06 -7.78
N ALA A 84 -11.01 -9.53 -7.09
CA ALA A 84 -10.64 -9.01 -5.77
C ALA A 84 -10.21 -7.53 -5.83
N ALA A 85 -9.44 -7.14 -6.84
CA ALA A 85 -9.06 -5.74 -7.06
C ALA A 85 -10.30 -4.87 -7.33
N TRP A 86 -11.21 -5.32 -8.21
CA TRP A 86 -12.46 -4.60 -8.48
C TRP A 86 -13.32 -4.47 -7.22
N GLY A 87 -13.53 -5.56 -6.47
CA GLY A 87 -14.32 -5.53 -5.24
C GLY A 87 -13.74 -4.58 -4.19
N ARG A 88 -12.42 -4.46 -4.11
CA ARG A 88 -11.73 -3.59 -3.15
C ARG A 88 -11.70 -2.12 -3.55
N PHE A 89 -11.63 -1.82 -4.84
CA PHE A 89 -11.21 -0.49 -5.32
C PHE A 89 -12.17 0.20 -6.29
N ARG A 90 -13.25 -0.47 -6.76
CA ARG A 90 -14.17 0.12 -7.76
C ARG A 90 -14.85 1.42 -7.32
N GLU A 91 -14.94 1.67 -6.01
CA GLU A 91 -15.63 2.84 -5.43
C GLU A 91 -14.70 4.05 -5.30
N ILE A 92 -13.41 3.90 -5.60
CA ILE A 92 -12.46 5.02 -5.60
C ILE A 92 -12.78 5.91 -6.80
N PRO A 93 -13.05 7.22 -6.59
CA PRO A 93 -13.31 8.15 -7.68
C PRO A 93 -12.05 8.37 -8.53
N LEU A 94 -12.24 8.63 -9.82
CA LEU A 94 -11.14 8.93 -10.75
C LEU A 94 -10.83 10.42 -10.77
N GLU A 95 -10.23 10.91 -9.69
CA GLU A 95 -9.95 12.34 -9.48
C GLU A 95 -8.45 12.59 -9.28
N ALA A 96 -7.91 13.70 -9.79
CA ALA A 96 -6.51 14.00 -9.53
C ALA A 96 -6.32 14.39 -8.05
N VAL A 97 -5.67 13.52 -7.27
CA VAL A 97 -5.32 13.77 -5.87
C VAL A 97 -3.79 13.94 -5.78
N PRO A 98 -3.27 14.95 -5.06
CA PRO A 98 -1.82 15.10 -4.87
C PRO A 98 -1.18 13.85 -4.25
N TRP A 99 0.04 13.52 -4.67
CA TRP A 99 0.85 12.49 -4.04
C TRP A 99 1.94 13.11 -3.16
N PRO A 100 2.09 12.69 -1.89
CA PRO A 100 1.17 11.83 -1.14
C PRO A 100 -0.15 12.57 -0.84
N PRO A 101 -1.27 11.84 -0.65
CA PRO A 101 -2.51 12.47 -0.20
C PRO A 101 -2.29 13.15 1.16
N PRO A 102 -3.01 14.25 1.45
CA PRO A 102 -2.97 14.85 2.78
C PRO A 102 -3.38 13.83 3.85
N LEU A 103 -2.72 13.92 5.00
CA LEU A 103 -3.18 13.23 6.20
C LEU A 103 -4.37 14.04 6.72
N ASP A 104 -5.57 13.47 6.68
CA ASP A 104 -6.78 14.07 7.24
C ASP A 104 -6.68 14.31 8.75
#